data_AF-A0A2E2YDF8-F1
#
_entry.id   AF-A0A2E2YDF8-F1
#
_cell.length_a   1.000
_cell.length_b   1.000
_cell.length_c   1.000
_cell.angle_alpha   90.00
_cell.angle_beta   90.00
_cell.angle_gamma   90.00
#
_symmetry.space_group_name_H-M   'P 1'
#
loop_
_entity.id
_entity.type
_entity.pdbx_description
1 polymer ?
#
loop_
_entity_poly.entity_id
_entity_poly.type
_entity_poly.pdbx_seq_one_letter_code
_entity_poly.pdbx_strand_id
1 'polypeptide(L)'
;MSAIQRTLWIMQPRQHNSEPRIEIKMITGLKSISLKSHHDRSKWVQTLLDNSLDNDNSNLSDMHLSSHATGLLLEALNAFCSGNWVATIILAQAVFDVDIAKNKRLNGLHLNILRTGKSSVWLRNRRNRLIHADNGAQSITEAELGSNDSQLETEAKRALKIVIQGLTKLSF
;
A
#
# COMPACT_ATOMS: atom_id res chain seq x y z
N MET A 1 65.35 -29.22 42.16
CA MET A 1 64.61 -29.36 40.87
C MET A 1 64.02 -30.76 40.83
N SER A 2 62.71 -30.92 40.61
CA SER A 2 62.15 -31.87 39.61
C SER A 2 60.63 -32.02 39.73
N ALA A 3 59.94 -31.52 38.71
CA ALA A 3 58.87 -32.20 37.95
C ALA A 3 57.46 -32.48 38.53
N ILE A 4 56.91 -31.69 39.46
CA ILE A 4 55.46 -31.79 39.80
C ILE A 4 54.67 -30.47 39.63
N GLN A 5 55.30 -29.38 39.17
CA GLN A 5 54.63 -28.06 39.11
C GLN A 5 54.33 -27.50 37.70
N ARG A 6 54.34 -28.30 36.63
CA ARG A 6 54.24 -27.75 35.25
C ARG A 6 53.07 -28.21 34.38
N THR A 7 52.02 -28.81 34.93
CA THR A 7 50.91 -29.26 34.07
C THR A 7 49.52 -28.99 34.62
N LEU A 8 49.31 -27.80 35.18
CA LEU A 8 47.96 -27.33 35.53
C LEU A 8 47.79 -25.84 35.21
N TRP A 9 48.05 -25.43 33.96
CA TRP A 9 47.83 -24.06 33.49
C TRP A 9 47.32 -24.01 32.04
N ILE A 10 46.39 -24.90 31.67
CA ILE A 10 45.65 -24.75 30.40
C ILE A 10 44.16 -25.01 30.64
N MET A 11 43.53 -24.21 31.49
CA MET A 11 42.09 -23.97 31.45
C MET A 11 41.81 -22.58 32.04
N GLN A 12 42.17 -21.54 31.28
CA GLN A 12 41.45 -20.27 31.41
C GLN A 12 40.44 -20.21 30.27
N PRO A 13 39.13 -20.06 30.55
CA PRO A 13 38.18 -19.76 29.48
C PRO A 13 38.54 -18.39 28.93
N ARG A 14 38.96 -18.34 27.65
CA ARG A 14 39.08 -17.08 26.91
C ARG A 14 37.70 -16.42 26.93
N GLN A 15 37.57 -15.34 27.68
CA GLN A 15 36.50 -14.38 27.47
C GLN A 15 36.70 -13.69 26.13
N HIS A 16 35.56 -13.30 25.55
CA HIS A 16 35.39 -12.49 24.35
C HIS A 16 35.75 -13.11 23.00
N ASN A 17 34.72 -13.65 22.37
CA ASN A 17 34.39 -13.23 21.00
C ASN A 17 32.93 -12.80 21.00
N SER A 18 32.66 -11.57 21.45
CA SER A 18 31.41 -10.89 21.15
C SER A 18 31.43 -10.63 19.64
N GLU A 19 30.63 -11.39 18.89
CA GLU A 19 30.36 -11.11 17.48
C GLU A 19 30.08 -9.61 17.32
N PRO A 20 30.62 -8.95 16.29
CA PRO A 20 30.29 -7.57 16.02
C PRO A 20 28.78 -7.50 15.79
N ARG A 21 28.04 -6.96 16.76
CA ARG A 21 26.65 -6.56 16.54
C ARG A 21 26.71 -5.50 15.47
N ILE A 22 26.35 -5.87 14.25
CA ILE A 22 26.07 -4.92 13.19
C ILE A 22 24.85 -4.16 13.69
N GLU A 23 25.09 -3.00 14.29
CA GLU A 23 24.04 -2.08 14.67
C GLU A 23 23.50 -1.48 13.37
N ILE A 24 22.47 -2.14 12.81
CA ILE A 24 21.78 -1.64 11.64
C ILE A 24 21.05 -0.37 12.07
N LYS A 25 21.60 0.79 11.75
CA LYS A 25 20.88 2.06 11.85
C LYS A 25 19.69 2.00 10.91
N MET A 26 18.51 1.79 11.48
CA MET A 26 17.25 1.86 10.75
C MET A 26 16.97 3.30 10.34
N ILE A 27 16.43 3.49 9.15
CA ILE A 27 15.88 4.78 8.72
C ILE A 27 14.75 5.16 9.68
N THR A 28 14.81 6.36 10.25
CA THR A 28 13.75 6.88 11.12
C THR A 28 12.45 7.08 10.33
N GLY A 29 11.30 6.81 10.94
CA GLY A 29 9.99 6.99 10.31
C GLY A 29 9.48 5.82 9.45
N LEU A 30 10.25 4.73 9.31
CA LEU A 30 9.73 3.52 8.66
C LEU A 30 8.62 2.88 9.49
N LYS A 31 7.47 2.60 8.85
CA LYS A 31 6.35 1.92 9.50
C LYS A 31 6.62 0.43 9.62
N SER A 32 6.49 -0.10 10.83
CA SER A 32 6.35 -1.53 11.06
C SER A 32 4.86 -1.92 10.99
N ILE A 33 4.51 -2.88 10.14
CA ILE A 33 3.14 -3.40 10.07
C ILE A 33 3.06 -4.72 10.83
N SER A 34 2.08 -4.85 11.72
CA SER A 34 1.76 -6.13 12.34
C SER A 34 1.05 -7.05 11.35
N LEU A 35 1.29 -8.37 11.45
CA LEU A 35 0.56 -9.37 10.66
C LEU A 35 -0.96 -9.26 10.85
N LYS A 36 -1.40 -8.91 12.06
CA LYS A 36 -2.83 -8.69 12.36
C LYS A 36 -3.39 -7.51 11.55
N SER A 37 -2.72 -6.36 11.56
CA SER A 37 -3.14 -5.18 10.80
C SER A 37 -3.20 -5.45 9.30
N HIS A 38 -2.20 -6.17 8.77
CA HIS A 38 -2.20 -6.59 7.38
C HIS A 38 -3.42 -7.47 7.07
N HIS A 39 -3.66 -8.50 7.88
CA HIS A 39 -4.79 -9.42 7.71
C HIS A 39 -6.15 -8.72 7.78
N ASP A 40 -6.35 -7.83 8.74
CA ASP A 40 -7.59 -7.07 8.89
C ASP A 40 -7.87 -6.18 7.67
N ARG A 41 -6.81 -5.59 7.09
CA ARG A 41 -6.91 -4.80 5.84
C ARG A 41 -7.17 -5.67 4.62
N SER A 42 -6.52 -6.83 4.51
CA SER A 42 -6.80 -7.79 3.44
C SER A 42 -8.25 -8.27 3.48
N LYS A 43 -8.79 -8.57 4.67
CA LYS A 43 -10.21 -8.89 4.86
C LYS A 43 -11.12 -7.75 4.42
N TRP A 44 -10.79 -6.52 4.80
CA TRP A 44 -11.56 -5.36 4.37
C TRP A 44 -11.58 -5.19 2.84
N VAL A 45 -10.44 -5.42 2.18
CA VAL A 45 -10.35 -5.43 0.70
C VAL A 45 -11.23 -6.51 0.10
N GLN A 46 -11.17 -7.74 0.64
CA GLN A 46 -12.00 -8.85 0.16
C GLN A 46 -13.49 -8.51 0.27
N THR A 47 -13.94 -8.02 1.44
CA THR A 47 -15.33 -7.59 1.63
C THR A 47 -15.73 -6.47 0.68
N LEU A 48 -14.84 -5.53 0.38
CA LEU A 48 -15.13 -4.48 -0.60
C LEU A 48 -15.30 -5.08 -2.01
N LEU A 49 -14.45 -6.02 -2.40
CA LEU A 49 -14.50 -6.66 -3.71
C LEU A 49 -15.77 -7.49 -3.86
N ASP A 50 -16.06 -8.37 -2.89
CA ASP A 50 -17.24 -9.23 -2.87
C ASP A 50 -18.53 -8.40 -3.00
N ASN A 51 -18.66 -7.35 -2.17
CA ASN A 51 -19.81 -6.44 -2.23
C ASN A 51 -19.91 -5.66 -3.56
N SER A 52 -18.79 -5.42 -4.24
CA SER A 52 -18.77 -4.63 -5.48
C SER A 52 -19.07 -5.49 -6.71
N LEU A 53 -18.92 -6.80 -6.60
CA LEU A 53 -19.19 -7.79 -7.65
C LEU A 53 -20.45 -8.61 -7.37
N ASP A 54 -21.07 -8.44 -6.19
CA ASP A 54 -22.24 -9.21 -5.74
C ASP A 54 -21.98 -10.72 -5.77
N ASN A 55 -20.78 -11.12 -5.31
CA ASN A 55 -20.33 -12.51 -5.30
C ASN A 55 -19.40 -12.79 -4.12
N ASP A 56 -19.56 -13.95 -3.50
CA ASP A 56 -18.68 -14.42 -2.43
C ASP A 56 -17.35 -14.94 -3.01
N ASN A 57 -16.24 -14.64 -2.33
CA ASN A 57 -14.88 -15.06 -2.73
C ASN A 57 -14.47 -14.55 -4.12
N SER A 58 -14.82 -13.30 -4.42
CA SER A 58 -14.45 -12.63 -5.66
C SER A 58 -12.93 -12.50 -5.82
N ASN A 59 -12.47 -12.55 -7.05
CA ASN A 59 -11.07 -12.39 -7.45
C ASN A 59 -10.88 -11.15 -8.33
N LEU A 60 -9.64 -10.65 -8.42
CA LEU A 60 -9.33 -9.49 -9.29
C LEU A 60 -9.61 -9.76 -10.78
N SER A 61 -9.58 -11.02 -11.21
CA SER A 61 -9.96 -11.44 -12.57
C SER A 61 -11.41 -11.12 -12.90
N ASP A 62 -12.28 -11.14 -11.90
CA ASP A 62 -13.73 -11.02 -12.05
C ASP A 62 -14.14 -9.57 -12.33
N MET A 63 -13.23 -8.62 -12.08
CA MET A 63 -13.40 -7.21 -12.45
C MET A 63 -13.24 -6.94 -13.95
N HIS A 64 -12.77 -7.92 -14.74
CA HIS A 64 -12.56 -7.80 -16.19
C HIS A 64 -11.69 -6.60 -16.64
N LEU A 65 -10.75 -6.17 -15.78
CA LEU A 65 -9.79 -5.13 -16.09
C LEU A 65 -8.76 -5.60 -17.13
N SER A 66 -8.09 -4.66 -17.79
CA SER A 66 -6.89 -5.00 -18.58
C SER A 66 -5.77 -5.54 -17.68
N SER A 67 -4.92 -6.43 -18.18
CA SER A 67 -3.80 -7.02 -17.40
C SER A 67 -2.90 -5.96 -16.74
N HIS A 68 -2.70 -4.83 -17.41
CA HIS A 68 -1.93 -3.71 -16.86
C HIS A 68 -2.65 -3.03 -15.69
N ALA A 69 -3.96 -2.80 -15.81
CA ALA A 69 -4.77 -2.24 -14.72
C ALA A 69 -4.89 -3.22 -13.54
N THR A 70 -5.03 -4.53 -13.80
CA THR A 70 -5.02 -5.56 -12.77
C THR A 70 -3.71 -5.58 -11.99
N GLY A 71 -2.56 -5.48 -12.66
CA GLY A 71 -1.25 -5.42 -12.00
C GLY A 71 -1.11 -4.19 -11.10
N LEU A 72 -1.50 -3.00 -11.60
CA LEU A 72 -1.48 -1.77 -10.80
C LEU A 72 -2.46 -1.83 -9.62
N LEU A 73 -3.61 -2.48 -9.77
CA LEU A 73 -4.56 -2.66 -8.69
C LEU A 73 -3.97 -3.58 -7.62
N LEU A 74 -3.33 -4.68 -8.01
CA LEU A 74 -2.66 -5.57 -7.06
C LEU A 74 -1.59 -4.83 -6.25
N GLU A 75 -0.78 -3.98 -6.89
CA GLU A 75 0.19 -3.12 -6.20
C GLU A 75 -0.49 -2.14 -5.24
N ALA A 76 -1.61 -1.53 -5.63
CA ALA A 76 -2.38 -0.64 -4.76
C ALA A 76 -2.90 -1.38 -3.51
N LEU A 77 -3.38 -2.61 -3.67
CA LEU A 77 -3.89 -3.44 -2.57
C LEU A 77 -2.77 -3.89 -1.63
N ASN A 78 -1.62 -4.27 -2.17
CA ASN A 78 -0.42 -4.60 -1.38
C ASN A 78 0.04 -3.38 -0.57
N ALA A 79 0.17 -2.21 -1.23
CA ALA A 79 0.51 -0.97 -0.56
C ALA A 79 -0.47 -0.64 0.57
N PHE A 80 -1.77 -0.83 0.34
CA PHE A 80 -2.80 -0.61 1.36
C PHE A 80 -2.67 -1.55 2.55
N CYS A 81 -2.53 -2.86 2.31
CA CYS A 81 -2.40 -3.83 3.40
C CYS A 81 -1.14 -3.56 4.24
N SER A 82 -0.06 -3.10 3.59
CA SER A 82 1.18 -2.66 4.22
C SER A 82 1.14 -1.24 4.83
N GLY A 83 0.01 -0.54 4.86
CA GLY A 83 -0.08 0.78 5.51
C GLY A 83 0.56 1.94 4.73
N ASN A 84 0.85 1.73 3.45
CA ASN A 84 1.43 2.71 2.55
C ASN A 84 0.33 3.53 1.87
N TRP A 85 -0.35 4.36 2.66
CA TRP A 85 -1.56 5.09 2.27
C TRP A 85 -1.41 5.99 1.06
N VAL A 86 -0.29 6.70 0.99
CA VAL A 86 0.01 7.66 -0.07
C VAL A 86 0.24 6.93 -1.38
N ALA A 87 1.06 5.88 -1.33
CA ALA A 87 1.27 4.99 -2.46
C ALA A 87 -0.05 4.37 -2.92
N THR A 88 -0.91 3.95 -2.00
CA THR A 88 -2.26 3.43 -2.32
C THR A 88 -3.08 4.44 -3.12
N ILE A 89 -3.12 5.71 -2.68
CA ILE A 89 -3.89 6.76 -3.36
C ILE A 89 -3.34 7.04 -4.76
N ILE A 90 -2.01 7.11 -4.90
CA ILE A 90 -1.33 7.34 -6.18
C ILE A 90 -1.59 6.18 -7.15
N LEU A 91 -1.38 4.95 -6.70
CA LEU A 91 -1.59 3.75 -7.49
C LEU A 91 -3.07 3.59 -7.88
N ALA A 92 -4.01 3.88 -6.97
CA ALA A 92 -5.44 3.87 -7.28
C ALA A 92 -5.80 4.81 -8.44
N GLN A 93 -5.23 6.03 -8.48
CA GLN A 93 -5.41 6.93 -9.62
C GLN A 93 -4.79 6.36 -10.90
N ALA A 94 -3.62 5.72 -10.81
CA ALA A 94 -2.97 5.09 -11.97
C ALA A 94 -3.80 3.94 -12.57
N VAL A 95 -4.44 3.11 -11.73
CA VAL A 95 -5.40 2.07 -12.18
C VAL A 95 -6.52 2.71 -13.01
N PHE A 96 -7.12 3.77 -12.47
CA PHE A 96 -8.18 4.52 -13.16
C PHE A 96 -7.73 5.06 -14.51
N ASP A 97 -6.56 5.71 -14.55
CA ASP A 97 -6.05 6.35 -15.77
C ASP A 97 -5.79 5.29 -16.87
N VAL A 98 -5.24 4.14 -16.50
CA VAL A 98 -4.98 3.03 -17.43
C VAL A 98 -6.27 2.40 -17.93
N ASP A 99 -7.23 2.09 -17.05
CA ASP A 99 -8.44 1.40 -17.45
C ASP A 99 -9.34 2.30 -18.30
N ILE A 100 -9.56 3.56 -17.88
CA ILE A 100 -10.33 4.55 -18.66
C ILE A 100 -9.76 4.76 -20.06
N ALA A 101 -8.43 4.73 -20.22
CA ALA A 101 -7.79 4.92 -21.52
C ALA A 101 -7.94 3.72 -22.45
N LYS A 102 -8.03 2.50 -21.91
CA LYS A 102 -8.02 1.25 -22.70
C LYS A 102 -9.39 0.57 -22.81
N ASN A 103 -10.35 0.92 -21.95
CA ASN A 103 -11.62 0.22 -21.85
C ASN A 103 -12.58 0.64 -22.96
N LYS A 104 -12.56 -0.12 -24.06
CA LYS A 104 -13.42 0.07 -25.24
C LYS A 104 -14.90 -0.31 -24.99
N ARG A 105 -15.21 -0.92 -23.85
CA ARG A 105 -16.58 -1.36 -23.50
C ARG A 105 -17.42 -0.25 -22.90
N LEU A 106 -16.80 0.86 -22.49
CA LEU A 106 -17.49 1.98 -21.87
C LEU A 106 -18.20 2.85 -22.90
N ASN A 107 -19.51 3.03 -22.74
CA ASN A 107 -20.23 4.04 -23.51
C ASN A 107 -19.84 5.46 -23.07
N GLY A 108 -20.11 6.46 -23.93
CA GLY A 108 -19.68 7.85 -23.70
C GLY A 108 -20.23 8.48 -22.42
N LEU A 109 -21.42 8.09 -21.97
CA LEU A 109 -22.02 8.58 -20.73
C LEU A 109 -21.25 8.08 -19.50
N HIS A 110 -20.96 6.78 -19.44
CA HIS A 110 -20.19 6.18 -18.35
C HIS A 110 -18.77 6.72 -18.31
N LEU A 111 -18.13 6.83 -19.47
CA LEU A 111 -16.80 7.44 -19.57
C LEU A 111 -16.78 8.87 -19.03
N ASN A 112 -17.84 9.65 -19.31
CA ASN A 112 -17.96 11.00 -18.77
C ASN A 112 -18.12 11.00 -17.24
N ILE A 113 -18.94 10.11 -16.68
CA ILE A 113 -19.09 9.96 -15.21
C ILE A 113 -17.76 9.59 -14.56
N LEU A 114 -16.98 8.68 -15.16
CA LEU A 114 -15.67 8.31 -14.62
C LEU A 114 -14.65 9.45 -14.73
N ARG A 115 -14.77 10.33 -15.72
CA ARG A 115 -13.84 11.46 -15.89
C ARG A 115 -14.18 12.65 -15.00
N THR A 116 -15.48 12.94 -14.84
CA THR A 116 -15.99 14.20 -14.25
C THR A 116 -16.81 14.02 -12.98
N GLY A 117 -17.13 12.78 -12.60
CA GLY A 117 -17.88 12.47 -11.39
C GLY A 117 -17.14 12.95 -10.14
N LYS A 118 -17.91 13.35 -9.12
CA LYS A 118 -17.38 13.89 -7.86
C LYS A 118 -16.29 13.00 -7.24
N SER A 119 -16.47 11.69 -7.32
CA SER A 119 -15.53 10.70 -6.79
C SER A 119 -14.20 10.68 -7.55
N SER A 120 -14.24 10.63 -8.89
CA SER A 120 -13.02 10.59 -9.69
C SER A 120 -12.28 11.92 -9.70
N VAL A 121 -13.02 13.04 -9.71
CA VAL A 121 -12.45 14.38 -9.52
C VAL A 121 -11.79 14.49 -8.14
N TRP A 122 -12.41 13.97 -7.08
CA TRP A 122 -11.79 13.94 -5.76
C TRP A 122 -10.48 13.16 -5.77
N LEU A 123 -10.46 11.95 -6.37
CA LEU A 123 -9.25 11.11 -6.40
C LEU A 123 -8.11 11.79 -7.16
N ARG A 124 -8.41 12.34 -8.35
CA ARG A 124 -7.44 13.09 -9.16
C ARG A 124 -6.88 14.29 -8.40
N ASN A 125 -7.75 15.10 -7.79
CA ASN A 125 -7.33 16.27 -7.04
C ASN A 125 -6.53 15.89 -5.79
N ARG A 126 -6.91 14.80 -5.11
CA ARG A 126 -6.17 14.33 -3.94
C ARG A 126 -4.78 13.83 -4.32
N ARG A 127 -4.66 13.01 -5.38
CA ARG A 127 -3.38 12.60 -5.94
C ARG A 127 -2.53 13.80 -6.32
N ASN A 128 -3.12 14.79 -6.99
CA ASN A 128 -2.38 15.99 -7.40
C ASN A 128 -1.85 16.76 -6.20
N ARG A 129 -2.63 16.94 -5.13
CA ARG A 129 -2.13 17.60 -3.91
C ARG A 129 -1.01 16.83 -3.21
N LEU A 130 -1.05 15.50 -3.25
CA LEU A 130 0.00 14.66 -2.65
C LEU A 130 1.34 14.79 -3.40
N ILE A 131 1.30 14.98 -4.72
CA ILE A 131 2.49 15.00 -5.59
C ILE A 131 2.98 16.42 -5.88
N HIS A 132 2.06 17.35 -6.16
CA HIS A 132 2.37 18.70 -6.60
C HIS A 132 2.24 19.67 -5.42
N ALA A 133 3.35 20.32 -5.08
CA ALA A 133 3.47 21.31 -4.01
C ALA A 133 3.06 22.72 -4.46
N ASP A 134 2.08 22.86 -5.35
CA ASP A 134 1.84 24.13 -6.02
C ASP A 134 0.81 24.99 -5.27
N ASN A 135 1.17 26.27 -5.08
CA ASN A 135 0.36 27.43 -4.70
C ASN A 135 -0.81 27.16 -3.74
N GLY A 136 -0.49 26.68 -2.53
CA GLY A 136 -1.43 26.63 -1.39
C GLY A 136 -1.94 25.24 -1.03
N ALA A 137 -1.61 24.20 -1.80
CA ALA A 137 -1.84 22.82 -1.39
C ALA A 137 -0.65 22.26 -0.60
N GLN A 138 -0.91 21.69 0.57
CA GLN A 138 0.08 20.97 1.38
C GLN A 138 0.60 19.74 0.60
N SER A 139 1.86 19.79 0.18
CA SER A 139 2.60 18.64 -0.33
C SER A 139 2.90 17.67 0.80
N ILE A 140 3.06 16.39 0.48
CA ILE A 140 3.39 15.43 1.52
C ILE A 140 4.77 15.68 2.14
N THR A 141 4.81 15.69 3.48
CA THR A 141 6.06 15.80 4.26
C THR A 141 6.25 14.61 5.21
N GLU A 142 7.48 14.39 5.70
CA GLU A 142 7.77 13.35 6.71
C GLU A 142 6.93 13.54 7.99
N ALA A 143 6.76 14.79 8.44
CA ALA A 143 5.96 15.11 9.62
C ALA A 143 4.48 14.74 9.43
N GLU A 144 3.93 14.92 8.24
CA GLU A 144 2.53 14.55 7.93
C GLU A 144 2.33 13.03 7.83
N LEU A 145 3.35 12.29 7.38
CA LEU A 145 3.31 10.83 7.36
C LEU A 145 3.19 10.22 8.77
N GLY A 146 3.75 10.90 9.79
CA GLY A 146 3.66 10.48 11.19
C GLY A 146 2.39 10.97 11.91
N SER A 147 1.91 12.18 11.61
CA SER A 147 0.82 12.82 12.37
C SER A 147 -0.59 12.55 11.82
N ASN A 148 -0.73 12.27 10.52
CA ASN A 148 -2.03 12.14 9.84
C ASN A 148 -2.38 10.70 9.41
N ASP A 149 -1.78 9.69 10.06
CA ASP A 149 -1.86 8.29 9.61
C ASP A 149 -3.30 7.77 9.44
N SER A 150 -4.17 8.02 10.41
CA SER A 150 -5.59 7.61 10.39
C SER A 150 -6.41 8.31 9.29
N GLN A 151 -6.13 9.59 9.05
CA GLN A 151 -6.78 10.34 7.97
C GLN A 151 -6.36 9.79 6.61
N LEU A 152 -5.06 9.53 6.43
CA LEU A 152 -4.51 8.95 5.21
C LEU A 152 -5.05 7.52 4.97
N GLU A 153 -5.22 6.71 6.01
CA GLU A 153 -5.88 5.40 5.88
C GLU A 153 -7.32 5.55 5.37
N THR A 154 -8.07 6.52 5.92
CA THR A 154 -9.45 6.79 5.50
C THR A 154 -9.53 7.23 4.03
N GLU A 155 -8.60 8.08 3.60
CA GLU A 155 -8.49 8.51 2.21
C GLU A 155 -8.05 7.37 1.28
N ALA A 156 -7.15 6.50 1.71
CA ALA A 156 -6.73 5.31 0.97
C ALA A 156 -7.89 4.32 0.80
N LYS A 157 -8.68 4.08 1.86
CA LYS A 157 -9.93 3.30 1.77
C LYS A 157 -10.90 3.91 0.76
N ARG A 158 -11.05 5.24 0.79
CA ARG A 158 -11.90 5.96 -0.18
C ARG A 158 -11.38 5.79 -1.61
N ALA A 159 -10.07 5.91 -1.83
CA ALA A 159 -9.47 5.73 -3.15
C ALA A 159 -9.74 4.33 -3.72
N LEU A 160 -9.52 3.27 -2.93
CA LEU A 160 -9.81 1.89 -3.34
C LEU A 160 -11.30 1.65 -3.60
N LYS A 161 -12.20 2.20 -2.77
CA LYS A 161 -13.65 2.13 -3.02
C LYS A 161 -14.01 2.74 -4.38
N ILE A 162 -13.46 3.91 -4.70
CA ILE A 162 -13.72 4.58 -5.98
C ILE A 162 -13.27 3.70 -7.13
N VAL A 163 -12.08 3.10 -7.06
CA VAL A 163 -11.55 2.22 -8.13
C VAL A 163 -12.39 0.96 -8.26
N ILE A 164 -12.56 0.21 -7.18
CA ILE A 164 -13.20 -1.10 -7.22
C ILE A 164 -14.67 -0.95 -7.63
N GLN A 165 -15.43 -0.09 -6.94
CA GLN A 165 -16.85 0.10 -7.27
C GLN A 165 -17.04 0.81 -8.61
N GLY A 166 -16.16 1.76 -8.93
CA GLY A 166 -16.24 2.53 -10.15
C GLY A 166 -15.98 1.68 -11.39
N LEU A 167 -15.06 0.72 -11.31
CA LEU A 167 -14.70 -0.14 -12.44
C LEU A 167 -15.52 -1.45 -12.49
N THR A 168 -16.04 -1.98 -11.38
CA THR A 168 -16.91 -3.19 -11.41
C THR A 168 -18.31 -2.91 -11.92
N LYS A 169 -18.89 -1.75 -11.58
CA LYS A 169 -20.25 -1.36 -12.03
C LYS A 169 -20.36 -1.11 -13.54
N LEU A 170 -19.27 -1.30 -14.28
CA LEU A 170 -19.17 -1.09 -15.72
C LEU A 170 -19.09 -2.40 -16.52
N SER A 171 -19.10 -3.54 -15.83
CA SER A 171 -18.90 -4.86 -16.44
C SER A 171 -20.19 -5.52 -16.96
N PHE A 172 -21.31 -4.79 -17.01
CA PHE A 172 -22.61 -5.28 -17.49
C PHE A 172 -23.17 -4.40 -18.62
#